data_AF-A0A940IM38-F1
#
_entry.id   AF-A0A940IM38-F1
#
_cell.length_a   1.000
_cell.length_b   1.000
_cell.length_c   1.000
_cell.angle_alpha   90.00
_cell.angle_beta   90.00
_cell.angle_gamma   90.00
#
_symmetry.space_group_name_H-M   'P 1'
#
loop_
_entity.id
_entity.type
_entity.pdbx_description
1 polymer ?
#
loop_
_entity_poly.entity_id
_entity_poly.type
_entity_poly.pdbx_seq_one_letter_code
_entity_poly.pdbx_strand_id
1 'polypeptide(L)' 'MMPFLYFPENKLEYIPAGITCLLFIIGAFLTWRAFMRASKRELKQFQEMEQRIDQINGTAESNSNLLK' A
#
# COMPACT_ATOMS: atom_id res chain seq x y z
N MET A 1 -29.29 28.62 -5.73
CA MET A 1 -28.90 29.35 -4.51
C MET A 1 -27.94 28.47 -3.73
N MET A 2 -26.67 28.86 -3.65
CA MET A 2 -25.63 28.14 -2.88
C MET A 2 -26.07 28.06 -1.41
N PRO A 3 -26.03 26.88 -0.75
CA PRO A 3 -26.16 26.83 0.69
C PRO A 3 -25.01 27.65 1.27
N PHE A 4 -25.38 28.74 1.92
CA PHE A 4 -24.47 29.57 2.70
C PHE A 4 -23.67 28.62 3.62
N LEU A 5 -22.34 28.63 3.54
CA LEU A 5 -21.53 27.93 4.54
C LEU A 5 -21.95 28.52 5.90
N TYR A 6 -22.75 27.78 6.65
CA TYR A 6 -23.10 28.15 8.01
C TYR A 6 -21.87 27.87 8.85
N PHE A 7 -21.06 28.90 8.98
CA PHE A 7 -19.93 28.89 9.88
C PHE A 7 -20.47 29.15 11.28
N PRO A 8 -20.44 28.18 12.21
CA PRO A 8 -20.88 28.44 13.57
C PRO A 8 -20.06 29.58 14.19
N GLU A 9 -20.76 30.54 14.80
CA GLU A 9 -20.14 31.71 15.47
C GLU A 9 -19.21 31.28 16.61
N ASN A 10 -19.53 30.16 17.26
CA ASN A 10 -18.73 29.59 18.34
C ASN A 10 -17.75 28.56 17.79
N LYS A 11 -16.45 28.87 17.85
CA LYS A 11 -15.36 28.00 17.36
C LYS A 11 -15.35 26.60 17.99
N LEU A 12 -16.03 26.43 19.13
CA LEU A 12 -16.20 25.17 19.83
C LEU A 12 -16.93 24.11 19.00
N GLU A 13 -17.81 24.51 18.07
CA GLU A 13 -18.53 23.56 17.20
C GLU A 13 -17.64 22.95 16.09
N TYR A 14 -16.45 23.51 15.81
CA TYR A 14 -15.50 22.91 14.86
C TYR A 14 -14.56 21.88 15.49
N ILE A 15 -14.45 21.86 16.82
CA ILE A 15 -13.63 20.89 17.56
C ILE A 15 -13.96 19.44 17.15
N PRO A 16 -15.24 19.01 17.09
CA PRO A 16 -15.56 17.65 16.64
C PRO A 16 -15.10 17.37 15.21
N ALA A 17 -15.15 18.34 14.30
CA ALA A 17 -14.64 18.18 12.93
C ALA A 17 -13.11 18.04 12.90
N GLY A 18 -12.39 18.79 13.75
CA GLY A 18 -10.94 18.65 13.89
C GLY A 18 -10.54 17.28 14.44
N ILE A 19 -11.25 16.79 15.45
CA ILE A 19 -11.00 15.48 16.06
C ILE A 19 -11.26 14.34 15.07
N THR A 20 -12.36 14.39 14.33
CA THR A 20 -12.66 13.34 13.32
C THR A 20 -11.62 13.35 12.19
N CYS A 21 -11.19 14.52 11.72
CA CYS A 21 -10.09 14.63 10.77
C CYS A 21 -8.80 14.00 11.31
N LEU A 22 -8.44 14.31 12.57
CA LEU A 22 -7.25 13.79 13.21
C LEU A 22 -7.30 12.26 13.34
N LEU A 23 -8.43 11.71 13.76
CA LEU A 23 -8.65 10.26 13.86
C LEU A 23 -8.51 9.57 12.50
N PHE A 24 -9.05 10.16 11.43
CA PHE A 24 -8.90 9.64 10.08
C PHE A 24 -7.44 9.66 9.62
N ILE A 25 -6.70 10.73 9.88
CA ILE A 25 -5.29 10.84 9.51
C ILE A 25 -4.45 9.78 10.26
N ILE A 26 -4.69 9.63 11.56
CA ILE A 26 -4.00 8.63 12.38
C ILE A 26 -4.34 7.21 11.87
N GLY A 27 -5.62 6.94 11.59
CA GLY A 27 -6.07 5.67 11.05
C GLY A 27 -5.47 5.35 9.67
N ALA A 28 -5.39 6.33 8.78
CA ALA A 28 -4.77 6.21 7.47
C ALA A 28 -3.26 5.92 7.59
N PHE A 29 -2.57 6.62 8.49
CA PHE A 29 -1.14 6.41 8.73
C PHE A 29 -0.83 5.02 9.30
N LEU A 30 -1.65 4.55 10.25
CA LEU A 30 -1.53 3.20 10.80
C LEU A 30 -1.79 2.13 9.72
N THR A 31 -2.86 2.31 8.93
CA THR A 31 -3.19 1.41 7.82
C THR A 31 -2.07 1.35 6.80
N TRP A 32 -1.53 2.51 6.39
CA TRP A 32 -0.39 2.60 5.47
C TRP A 32 0.84 1.85 6.00
N ARG A 33 1.17 2.05 7.29
CA ARG A 33 2.30 1.37 7.93
C ARG A 33 2.10 -0.14 8.01
N ALA A 34 0.88 -0.60 8.31
CA ALA A 34 0.54 -2.02 8.33
C ALA A 34 0.62 -2.63 6.93
N PHE A 35 0.07 -1.93 5.93
CA PHE A 35 0.08 -2.35 4.52
C PHE A 35 1.50 -2.50 3.96
N MET A 36 2.37 -1.52 4.18
CA MET A 36 3.78 -1.63 3.76
C MET A 36 4.49 -2.84 4.38
N ARG A 37 4.16 -3.20 5.62
CA ARG A 37 4.78 -4.35 6.30
C ARG A 37 4.26 -5.68 5.75
N ALA A 38 2.99 -5.75 5.37
CA ALA A 38 2.41 -6.90 4.68
C ALA A 38 3.03 -7.06 3.28
N SER A 39 3.10 -5.98 2.50
CA SER A 39 3.66 -5.98 1.14
C SER A 39 5.12 -6.46 1.10
N LYS A 40 5.96 -6.10 2.09
CA LYS A 40 7.35 -6.61 2.17
C LYS A 40 7.45 -8.13 2.32
N ARG A 41 6.45 -8.79 2.91
CA ARG A 41 6.42 -10.26 3.03
C ARG A 41 6.08 -10.90 1.69
N GLU A 42 5.11 -10.33 0.98
CA GLU A 42 4.71 -10.78 -0.35
C GLU A 42 5.85 -10.58 -1.36
N LEU A 43 6.54 -9.44 -1.32
CA LEU A 43 7.66 -9.14 -2.20
C LEU A 43 8.79 -10.17 -2.08
N LYS A 44 9.11 -10.62 -0.86
CA LYS A 44 10.13 -11.67 -0.64
C LYS A 44 9.72 -13.00 -1.27
N GLN A 45 8.46 -13.41 -1.10
CA GLN A 45 7.97 -14.65 -1.70
C GLN A 45 7.98 -14.55 -3.24
N PHE A 46 7.64 -13.38 -3.78
CA PHE A 46 7.69 -13.14 -5.22
C PHE A 46 9.11 -13.23 -5.79
N GLN A 47 10.10 -12.65 -5.10
CA GLN A 47 11.51 -12.74 -5.48
C GLN A 47 12.04 -14.18 -5.46
N GLU A 48 11.67 -14.98 -4.45
CA GLU A 48 12.04 -16.41 -4.42
C GLU A 48 11.41 -17.20 -5.58
N MET A 49 10.19 -16.85 -5.98
CA MET A 49 9.52 -17.43 -7.15
C MET A 49 10.21 -17.04 -8.46
N GLU A 50 10.54 -15.76 -8.66
CA GLU A 50 11.29 -15.29 -9.83
C GLU A 50 12.64 -15.99 -9.97
N GLN A 51 13.42 -16.10 -8.88
CA GLN A 51 14.71 -16.80 -8.90
C GLN A 51 14.60 -18.27 -9.28
N ARG A 52 13.49 -18.95 -8.94
CA ARG A 52 13.25 -20.34 -9.35
C ARG A 52 12.90 -20.44 -10.83
N ILE A 53 12.10 -19.51 -11.33
CA ILE A 53 11.72 -19.46 -12.75
C ILE A 53 12.96 -19.15 -13.62
N ASP A 54 13.81 -18.22 -13.22
CA ASP A 54 15.05 -17.89 -13.92
C ASP A 54 16.02 -19.08 -13.97
N GLN A 55 16.13 -19.85 -12.88
CA GLN A 55 16.93 -21.07 -12.87
C GLN A 55 16.41 -22.13 -13.84
N ILE A 56 15.09 -22.33 -13.89
CA ILE A 56 14.44 -23.29 -14.81
C ILE A 56 14.62 -22.84 -16.26
N ASN A 57 14.42 -21.55 -16.56
CA ASN A 57 14.62 -21.00 -17.90
C ASN A 57 16.09 -21.07 -18.33
N GLY A 58 17.03 -20.73 -17.45
CA GLY A 58 18.46 -20.86 -17.72
C GLY A 58 18.89 -22.31 -17.97
N THR A 59 18.29 -23.29 -17.26
CA THR A 59 18.54 -24.72 -17.54
C THR A 59 17.86 -25.20 -18.82
N ALA A 60 16.71 -24.64 -19.21
CA ALA A 60 16.05 -24.95 -20.48
C ALA A 60 16.86 -24.42 -21.67
N GLU A 61 17.37 -23.19 -21.59
CA GLU A 61 18.22 -22.60 -22.62
C GLU A 61 19.57 -23.34 -22.73
N SER A 62 20.19 -23.70 -21.60
CA SER A 62 21.42 -24.49 -21.60
C SER A 62 21.25 -25.89 -22.21
N ASN A 63 20.13 -26.58 -21.96
CA ASN A 63 19.87 -27.89 -22.54
C ASN A 63 19.57 -27.82 -24.05
N SER A 64 18.91 -26.75 -24.52
CA SER A 64 18.66 -26.57 -25.96
C SER A 64 19.94 -26.37 -26.78
N ASN A 65 20.96 -25.74 -26.19
CA ASN A 65 22.26 -25.52 -26.83
C ASN A 65 23.14 -26.78 -26.82
N LEU A 66 22.87 -27.75 -25.95
CA LEU A 66 23.56 -29.05 -25.93
C LEU A 66 22.96 -30.07 -26.91
N LEU A 67 21.74 -29.82 -27.39
CA LEU A 67 21.02 -30.69 -28.35
C LEU A 67 21.14 -30.22 -29.82
N LYS A 68 21.83 -29.10 -30.07
CA LYS A 68 22.15 -28.57 -31.40
C LYS A 68 23.57 -28.94 -31.81
#